data_AF-A0AAX4HP99-F1
#
_entry.id   AF-A0AAX4HP99-F1
#
_cell.length_a   1.000
_cell.length_b   1.000
_cell.length_c   1.000
_cell.angle_alpha   90.00
_cell.angle_beta   90.00
_cell.angle_gamma   90.00
#
_symmetry.space_group_name_H-M   'P 1'
#
loop_
_entity.id
_entity.type
_entity.pdbx_description
1 polymer ?
#
loop_
_entity_poly.entity_id
_entity_poly.type
_entity_poly.pdbx_seq_one_letter_code
_entity_poly.pdbx_strand_id
1 'polypeptide(L)' 'MQEIYFLARHTPFWAVPLIVLGGEFAYLFWLKKKKSSAILCLIFAFVGLMACSFYVWAGGPQKSVKFIKTMHRNHFQ' A
#
# COMPACT_ATOMS: atom_id res chain seq x y z
N MET A 1 -8.19 1.49 16.41
CA MET A 1 -9.15 1.82 15.31
C MET A 1 -8.84 3.17 14.67
N GLN A 2 -8.54 4.21 15.47
CA GLN A 2 -8.19 5.53 14.94
C GLN A 2 -6.91 5.50 14.09
N GLU A 3 -5.97 4.61 14.43
CA GLU A 3 -4.70 4.42 13.71
C GLU A 3 -4.93 3.86 12.30
N ILE A 4 -5.82 2.86 12.17
CA ILE A 4 -6.15 2.23 10.89
C ILE A 4 -6.84 3.24 9.97
N TYR A 5 -7.76 4.04 10.51
CA TYR A 5 -8.40 5.12 9.76
C TYR A 5 -7.40 6.23 9.37
N PHE A 6 -6.42 6.53 10.23
CA PHE A 6 -5.36 7.47 9.91
C PHE A 6 -4.49 6.95 8.76
N LEU A 7 -4.08 5.67 8.80
CA LEU A 7 -3.28 5.03 7.75
C LEU A 7 -4.01 5.00 6.40
N ALA A 8 -5.31 4.72 6.43
CA ALA A 8 -6.16 4.69 5.24
C ALA A 8 -6.44 6.08 4.65
N ARG A 9 -6.51 7.10 5.50
CA ARG A 9 -6.67 8.49 5.05
C ARG A 9 -5.40 8.99 4.36
N HIS A 10 -4.24 8.57 4.87
CA HIS A 10 -2.92 8.97 4.41
C HIS A 10 -2.23 7.86 3.60
N THR A 11 -2.99 7.01 2.91
CA THR A 11 -2.42 5.96 2.04
C THR A 11 -1.33 6.45 1.09
N PRO A 12 -1.50 7.54 0.32
CA PRO A 12 -0.44 7.97 -0.60
C PRO A 12 0.85 8.38 0.12
N PHE A 13 0.78 8.84 1.37
CA PHE A 13 1.96 9.27 2.13
C PHE A 13 2.94 8.11 2.40
N TRP A 14 2.44 6.91 2.71
CA TRP A 14 3.31 5.76 2.99
C TRP A 14 3.41 4.79 1.81
N ALA A 15 2.39 4.70 0.95
CA ALA A 15 2.40 3.80 -0.19
C ALA A 15 3.31 4.28 -1.33
N VAL A 16 3.36 5.58 -1.62
CA VAL A 16 4.23 6.12 -2.69
C VAL A 16 5.71 5.90 -2.38
N PRO A 17 6.24 6.24 -1.18
CA PRO A 17 7.60 5.90 -0.82
C PRO A 17 7.90 4.40 -0.90
N LEU A 18 6.94 3.55 -0.52
CA LEU A 18 7.08 2.10 -0.60
C LEU A 18 7.25 1.61 -2.04
N ILE A 19 6.51 2.19 -2.99
CA ILE A 19 6.63 1.88 -4.42
C ILE A 19 8.00 2.32 -4.94
N VAL A 20 8.41 3.57 -4.66
CA VAL A 20 9.68 4.12 -5.16
C VAL A 20 10.86 3.34 -4.59
N LEU A 21 10.94 3.21 -3.26
CA LEU A 21 12.04 2.49 -2.61
C LEU A 21 12.03 1.01 -2.98
N GLY A 22 10.85 0.36 -2.97
CA GLY A 22 10.71 -1.03 -3.33
C GLY A 22 11.14 -1.31 -4.77
N GLY A 23 10.76 -0.44 -5.71
CA GLY A 23 11.17 -0.52 -7.12
C GLY A 23 12.67 -0.34 -7.32
N GLU A 24 13.25 0.72 -6.73
CA GLU A 24 14.69 1.01 -6.82
C GLU A 24 15.53 -0.13 -6.23
N PHE A 25 15.21 -0.61 -5.03
CA PHE A 25 15.93 -1.72 -4.41
C PHE A 25 15.70 -3.06 -5.12
N ALA A 26 14.48 -3.31 -5.62
CA ALA A 26 14.22 -4.50 -6.42
C ALA A 26 15.11 -4.52 -7.68
N TYR A 27 15.23 -3.38 -8.37
CA TYR A 27 16.08 -3.24 -9.54
C TYR A 27 17.57 -3.46 -9.20
N LEU A 28 18.08 -2.83 -8.13
CA LEU A 28 19.46 -3.00 -7.68
C LEU A 28 19.78 -4.46 -7.28
N PHE A 29 18.88 -5.13 -6.55
CA PHE A 29 19.09 -6.53 -6.16
C PHE A 29 18.96 -7.50 -7.34
N TRP A 30 18.10 -7.18 -8.30
CA TRP A 30 17.97 -7.93 -9.53
C TRP A 30 19.27 -7.87 -10.35
N LEU A 31 19.87 -6.68 -10.51
CA LEU A 31 21.18 -6.50 -11.16
C LEU A 31 22.30 -7.30 -10.45
N LYS A 32 22.26 -7.37 -9.12
CA LYS A 32 23.22 -8.15 -8.32
C LYS A 32 22.92 -9.66 -8.29
N LYS A 33 21.96 -10.15 -9.08
CA LYS A 33 21.49 -11.55 -9.10
C LYS A 33 21.00 -12.07 -7.74
N LYS A 34 20.67 -11.18 -6.78
CA LYS A 34 20.13 -11.53 -5.46
C LYS A 34 18.61 -11.66 -5.53
N LYS A 35 18.15 -12.75 -6.16
CA LYS A 35 16.72 -12.98 -6.49
C LYS A 35 15.79 -12.88 -5.28
N SER A 36 16.14 -13.48 -4.14
CA SER A 36 15.29 -13.46 -2.95
C SER A 36 15.04 -12.05 -2.42
N SER A 37 16.09 -11.21 -2.37
CA SER A 37 15.96 -9.81 -1.93
C SER A 37 15.19 -8.97 -2.95
N ALA A 38 15.41 -9.21 -4.25
CA ALA A 38 14.67 -8.52 -5.31
C ALA A 38 13.16 -8.82 -5.23
N ILE A 39 12.79 -10.10 -5.04
CA ILE A 39 11.38 -10.51 -4.89
C ILE A 39 10.75 -9.87 -3.66
N LEU A 40 11.45 -9.83 -2.53
CA LEU A 40 10.95 -9.19 -1.30
C LEU A 40 10.67 -7.69 -1.53
N CYS A 41 11.60 -6.96 -2.15
CA CYS A 41 11.41 -5.54 -2.48
C CYS A 41 10.25 -5.32 -3.47
N LEU A 42 10.07 -6.24 -4.42
CA LEU A 42 8.99 -6.20 -5.40
C LEU A 42 7.62 -6.44 -4.76
N ILE A 43 7.53 -7.35 -3.77
CA ILE A 43 6.30 -7.55 -2.98
C ILE A 43 5.92 -6.25 -2.25
N PHE A 44 6.89 -5.57 -1.62
CA PHE A 44 6.62 -4.29 -0.97
C PHE A 44 6.14 -3.23 -1.95
N ALA A 45 6.81 -3.10 -3.10
CA ALA A 45 6.37 -2.17 -4.15
C ALA A 45 4.95 -2.49 -4.64
N PHE A 46 4.63 -3.78 -4.80
CA PHE A 46 3.30 -4.23 -5.23
C PHE A 46 2.21 -3.93 -4.20
N VAL A 47 2.48 -4.13 -2.91
CA VAL A 47 1.55 -3.75 -1.82
C VAL A 47 1.29 -2.25 -1.82
N GLY A 48 2.34 -1.44 -2.00
CA GLY A 48 2.19 0.01 -2.12
C GLY A 48 1.33 0.39 -3.32
N LEU A 49 1.55 -0.26 -4.47
CA LEU A 49 0.78 -0.04 -5.69
C LEU A 49 -0.69 -0.40 -5.50
N MET A 50 -0.99 -1.56 -4.92
CA MET A 50 -2.37 -1.95 -4.61
C MET A 50 -3.06 -0.95 -3.68
N ALA A 51 -2.37 -0.49 -2.63
CA ALA A 51 -2.91 0.48 -1.69
C ALA A 51 -3.18 1.84 -2.36
N CYS A 52 -2.25 2.32 -3.19
CA CYS A 52 -2.44 3.54 -3.99
C CYS A 52 -3.60 3.41 -4.99
N SER A 53 -3.69 2.29 -5.73
CA SER A 53 -4.78 2.03 -6.67
C SER A 53 -6.14 2.00 -5.96
N PHE A 54 -6.23 1.35 -4.80
CA PHE A 54 -7.44 1.37 -3.97
C PHE A 54 -7.80 2.80 -3.53
N TYR A 55 -6.81 3.60 -3.11
CA TYR A 55 -7.04 4.97 -2.67
C TYR A 55 -7.56 5.88 -3.79
N VAL A 56 -7.01 5.74 -5.01
CA VAL A 56 -7.49 6.46 -6.19
C VAL A 56 -8.90 6.00 -6.56
N TRP A 57 -9.15 4.68 -6.56
CA TRP A 57 -10.47 4.13 -6.84
C TRP A 57 -11.54 4.57 -5.83
N ALA A 58 -11.19 4.63 -4.54
CA ALA A 58 -12.08 5.11 -3.48
C ALA A 58 -12.44 6.60 -3.63
N GLY A 59 -11.69 7.37 -4.43
CA GLY A 59 -11.98 8.77 -4.70
C GLY A 59 -11.58 9.71 -3.55
N GLY A 60 -10.53 9.35 -2.82
CA GLY A 60 -9.86 10.24 -1.86
C GLY A 60 -10.10 9.95 -0.38
N PRO A 61 -9.54 10.80 0.51
CA PRO A 61 -9.26 10.46 1.91
C PRO A 61 -10.49 10.13 2.75
N GLN A 62 -11.59 10.85 2.54
CA GLN A 62 -12.82 10.69 3.33
C GLN A 62 -13.59 9.42 2.93
N LYS A 63 -13.60 9.10 1.63
CA LYS A 63 -14.30 7.94 1.09
C LYS A 63 -13.56 6.64 1.40
N SER A 64 -12.22 6.63 1.34
CA SER A 64 -11.40 5.48 1.73
C SER A 64 -11.68 5.02 3.17
N VAL A 65 -11.74 5.96 4.10
CA VAL A 65 -12.06 5.68 5.51
C VAL A 65 -13.49 5.17 5.67
N LYS A 66 -14.46 5.76 4.96
CA LYS A 66 -15.86 5.31 5.00
C LYS A 66 -16.01 3.88 4.48
N PHE A 67 -15.29 3.53 3.41
CA PHE A 67 -15.30 2.18 2.85
C PHE A 67 -14.79 1.15 3.84
N ILE A 68 -13.66 1.43 4.49
CA ILE A 68 -13.08 0.55 5.52
C ILE A 68 -14.02 0.44 6.74
N LYS A 69 -14.65 1.54 7.14
CA LYS A 69 -15.63 1.55 8.24
C LYS A 69 -16.86 0.70 7.91
N THR A 70 -17.36 0.76 6.68
CA THR A 70 -18.47 -0.08 6.20
C THR A 70 -18.08 -1.55 6.14
N MET A 71 -16.89 -1.87 5.61
CA MET A 71 -16.38 -3.25 5.56
C MET A 71 -16.24 -3.84 6.97
N HIS A 72 -15.68 -3.08 7.90
CA HIS A 72 -15.58 -3.49 9.30
C HIS A 72 -16.96 -3.74 9.93
N ARG A 73 -17.95 -2.89 9.63
CA ARG A 73 -19.31 -3.04 10.16
C ARG A 73 -19.99 -4.32 9.66
N ASN A 74 -19.83 -4.66 8.38
CA ASN A 74 -20.45 -5.85 7.79
C ASN A 74 -19.85 -7.16 8.27
N HIS A 75 -18.61 -7.16 8.79
CA HIS A 75 -17.90 -8.36 9.23
C HIS A 75 -18.22 -8.76 10.69
N PHE A 76 -18.90 -7.88 11.44
CA PHE A 76 -19.27 -8.03 12.85
C PHE A 76 -20.80 -8.03 13.09
N GLN A 77 -21.59 -8.21 12.02
CA GLN A 77 -23.01 -8.60 12.11
C GLN A 77 -23.15 -10.09 11.83
#